data_AF-A0AAW8ZAE6-F1
#
_entry.id   AF-A0AAW8ZAE6-F1
#
_cell.length_a   1.000
_cell.length_b   1.000
_cell.length_c   1.000
_cell.angle_alpha   90.00
_cell.angle_beta   90.00
_cell.angle_gamma   90.00
#
_symmetry.space_group_name_H-M   'P 1'
#
loop_
_entity.id
_entity.type
_entity.pdbx_description
1 polymer ?
#
loop_
_entity_poly.entity_id
_entity_poly.type
_entity_poly.pdbx_seq_one_letter_code
_entity_poly.pdbx_strand_id
1 'polypeptide(L)'
;MALNLGNLKKGEKLPEDAQKKTQPNAPKKTFTEYSRNLLHKNKYELNAIDPTLRDRLNVGKHLTVPVFYEEDRLFKEAAKASIDEMGRPYSLNDFIRVAVVKAAYDVLGKDEADKILAEQYNLVATEPVTPEEREKEREKRKELKDPAIRSDANEYPRSPTKTRKRKSPDELASRGRKSNTKLIIG
;
A
#
# COMPACT_ATOMS: atom_id res chain seq x y z
N MET A 1 -34.52 -37.33 -49.74
CA MET A 1 -34.16 -38.63 -49.10
C MET A 1 -32.89 -38.35 -48.31
N ALA A 2 -33.00 -38.14 -46.99
CA ALA A 2 -33.01 -39.14 -45.92
C ALA A 2 -31.64 -39.15 -45.22
N LEU A 3 -31.67 -38.82 -43.93
CA LEU A 3 -30.57 -38.74 -42.97
C LEU A 3 -29.87 -40.09 -42.81
N ASN A 4 -28.56 -40.08 -42.59
CA ASN A 4 -27.87 -41.17 -41.91
C ASN A 4 -27.05 -40.61 -40.74
N LEU A 5 -27.73 -40.53 -39.60
CA LEU A 5 -27.13 -40.60 -38.27
C LEU A 5 -26.78 -42.08 -38.02
N GLY A 6 -25.51 -42.37 -37.74
CA GLY A 6 -25.12 -43.71 -37.29
C GLY A 6 -23.61 -43.94 -37.31
N ASN A 7 -22.93 -43.62 -36.21
CA ASN A 7 -22.42 -44.64 -35.27
C ASN A 7 -21.36 -44.06 -34.34
N LEU A 8 -21.73 -43.98 -33.06
CA LEU A 8 -20.82 -43.89 -31.95
C LEU A 8 -19.86 -45.09 -31.96
N LYS A 9 -18.56 -44.84 -32.02
CA LYS A 9 -17.57 -45.70 -31.37
C LYS A 9 -17.07 -44.99 -30.10
N LYS A 10 -17.53 -45.52 -28.97
CA LYS A 10 -16.88 -45.33 -27.66
C LYS A 10 -15.46 -45.88 -27.76
N GLY A 11 -14.46 -45.09 -27.34
CA GLY A 11 -13.17 -45.63 -26.90
C GLY A 11 -11.92 -45.26 -27.69
N GLU A 12 -11.90 -44.19 -28.47
CA GLU A 12 -10.62 -43.64 -28.96
C GLU A 12 -10.18 -42.46 -28.08
N LYS A 13 -9.10 -42.69 -27.34
CA LYS A 13 -8.36 -41.64 -26.62
C LYS A 13 -7.84 -40.64 -27.65
N LEU A 14 -8.27 -39.39 -27.53
CA LEU A 14 -7.68 -38.27 -28.26
C LEU A 14 -6.20 -38.13 -27.85
N PRO A 15 -5.28 -37.87 -28.79
CA PRO A 15 -3.85 -37.75 -28.51
C PRO A 15 -3.56 -36.56 -27.59
N GLU A 16 -2.79 -36.81 -26.53
CA GLU A 16 -2.37 -35.88 -25.47
C GLU A 16 -1.35 -34.81 -25.89
N ASP A 17 -1.34 -34.37 -27.15
CA ASP A 17 -0.30 -33.44 -27.65
C ASP A 17 -0.87 -32.10 -28.15
N ALA A 18 -1.81 -31.53 -27.39
CA ALA A 18 -2.30 -30.16 -27.59
C ALA A 18 -2.06 -29.23 -26.38
N GLN A 19 -1.05 -29.52 -25.56
CA GLN A 19 -0.61 -28.62 -24.48
C GLN A 19 0.91 -28.58 -24.38
N LYS A 20 1.57 -27.82 -25.27
CA LYS A 20 2.90 -27.23 -25.03
C LYS A 20 3.30 -26.32 -26.19
N LYS A 21 2.85 -25.08 -26.14
CA LYS A 21 3.60 -23.93 -26.66
C LYS A 21 3.55 -22.80 -25.64
N THR A 22 4.02 -23.08 -24.42
CA THR A 22 4.57 -22.04 -23.56
C THR A 22 5.83 -21.53 -24.25
N GLN A 23 5.73 -20.33 -24.80
CA GLN A 23 6.87 -19.55 -25.29
C GLN A 23 7.95 -19.46 -24.19
N PRO A 24 9.23 -19.38 -24.56
CA PRO A 24 10.32 -19.31 -23.59
C PRO A 24 10.14 -18.07 -22.72
N ASN A 25 10.04 -18.29 -21.41
CA ASN A 25 9.89 -17.26 -20.39
C ASN A 25 11.05 -16.26 -20.48
N ALA A 26 10.82 -15.12 -21.14
CA ALA A 26 11.63 -13.94 -20.91
C ALA A 26 11.57 -13.59 -19.41
N PRO A 27 12.66 -13.09 -18.79
CA PRO A 27 12.66 -12.75 -17.38
C PRO A 27 11.59 -11.68 -17.14
N LYS A 28 10.45 -12.10 -16.57
CA LYS A 28 9.42 -11.18 -16.11
C LYS A 28 10.09 -10.29 -15.08
N LYS A 29 10.17 -8.98 -15.34
CA LYS A 29 10.61 -8.02 -14.33
C LYS A 29 9.61 -8.09 -13.18
N THR A 30 10.01 -8.76 -12.11
CA THR A 30 9.23 -8.91 -10.89
C THR A 30 9.89 -8.09 -9.79
N PHE A 31 9.07 -7.50 -8.93
CA PHE A 31 9.54 -6.74 -7.79
C PHE A 31 8.72 -7.11 -6.56
N THR A 32 9.35 -7.09 -5.38
CA THR A 32 8.69 -7.37 -4.12
C THR A 32 8.76 -6.14 -3.23
N GLU A 33 7.60 -5.65 -2.80
CA GLU A 33 7.50 -4.52 -1.90
C GLU A 33 7.06 -4.98 -0.52
N TYR A 34 7.83 -4.64 0.51
CA TYR A 34 7.50 -4.95 1.90
C TYR A 34 6.63 -3.85 2.51
N SER A 35 5.57 -4.26 3.22
CA SER A 35 4.74 -3.32 3.98
C SER A 35 5.57 -2.51 4.98
N ARG A 36 5.13 -1.29 5.31
CA ARG A 36 5.84 -0.42 6.26
C ARG A 36 6.09 -1.10 7.62
N ASN A 37 5.09 -1.84 8.11
CA ASN A 37 5.16 -2.61 9.36
C ASN A 37 5.81 -4.01 9.22
N LEU A 38 6.24 -4.39 8.01
CA LEU A 38 6.86 -5.68 7.70
C LEU A 38 6.01 -6.88 8.14
N LEU A 39 4.69 -6.80 7.97
CA LEU A 39 3.78 -7.91 8.22
C LEU A 39 3.48 -8.67 6.93
N HIS A 40 3.44 -7.97 5.80
CA HIS A 40 3.10 -8.54 4.50
C HIS A 40 4.10 -8.08 3.44
N LYS A 41 4.30 -8.90 2.42
CA LYS A 41 5.06 -8.58 1.20
C LYS A 41 4.14 -8.73 0.00
N ASN A 42 4.22 -7.77 -0.90
CA ASN A 42 3.46 -7.75 -2.15
C ASN A 42 4.39 -8.12 -3.29
N LYS A 43 3.99 -9.09 -4.10
CA LYS A 43 4.70 -9.49 -5.32
C LYS A 43 4.04 -8.83 -6.51
N TYR A 44 4.83 -8.10 -7.27
CA TYR A 44 4.42 -7.39 -8.47
C TYR A 44 5.08 -7.99 -9.71
N GLU A 45 4.30 -8.12 -10.79
CA GLU A 45 4.77 -8.49 -12.12
C GLU A 45 4.48 -7.37 -13.10
N LEU A 46 5.43 -7.06 -14.00
CA LEU A 46 5.22 -6.07 -15.05
C LEU A 46 3.97 -6.43 -15.86
N ASN A 47 3.09 -5.46 -16.09
CA ASN A 47 1.87 -5.69 -16.83
C ASN A 47 2.18 -6.01 -18.31
N ALA A 48 1.60 -7.11 -18.81
CA ALA A 48 1.63 -7.50 -20.21
C ALA A 48 0.23 -7.44 -20.87
N ILE A 49 -0.80 -7.05 -20.11
CA ILE A 49 -2.19 -6.95 -20.56
C ILE A 49 -2.40 -5.56 -21.17
N ASP A 50 -3.18 -5.49 -22.25
CA ASP A 50 -3.59 -4.21 -22.83
C ASP A 50 -4.25 -3.30 -21.77
N PRO A 51 -3.91 -2.00 -21.72
CA PRO A 51 -4.40 -1.09 -20.67
C PRO A 51 -5.93 -1.02 -20.54
N THR A 52 -6.65 -1.23 -21.65
CA THR A 52 -8.11 -1.24 -21.71
C THR A 52 -8.75 -2.48 -21.07
N LEU A 53 -8.03 -3.61 -21.07
CA LEU A 53 -8.49 -4.88 -20.48
C LEU A 53 -8.01 -5.05 -19.04
N ARG A 54 -7.21 -4.10 -18.55
CA ARG A 54 -6.63 -4.15 -17.22
C ARG A 54 -7.66 -3.76 -16.17
N ASP A 55 -8.15 -4.77 -15.46
CA ASP A 55 -9.10 -4.57 -14.39
C ASP A 55 -8.43 -4.29 -13.04
N ARG A 56 -8.77 -3.16 -12.43
CA ARG A 56 -8.26 -2.74 -11.12
C ARG A 56 -8.73 -3.65 -10.00
N LEU A 57 -9.91 -4.25 -10.12
CA LEU A 57 -10.49 -5.08 -9.06
C LEU A 57 -9.75 -6.41 -8.91
N ASN A 58 -9.32 -6.99 -10.03
CA ASN A 58 -8.63 -8.28 -10.05
C ASN A 58 -7.11 -8.17 -9.94
N VAL A 59 -6.54 -7.06 -10.44
CA VAL A 59 -5.09 -6.93 -10.64
C VAL A 59 -4.46 -5.83 -9.76
N GLY A 60 -5.30 -5.00 -9.14
CA GLY A 60 -4.88 -3.91 -8.27
C GLY A 60 -4.77 -4.34 -6.81
N LYS A 61 -4.10 -3.50 -6.03
CA LYS A 61 -4.09 -3.59 -4.56
C LYS A 61 -5.27 -2.80 -4.00
N HIS A 62 -6.05 -3.40 -3.12
CA HIS A 62 -7.11 -2.69 -2.40
C HIS A 62 -6.52 -1.75 -1.35
N LEU A 63 -6.88 -0.47 -1.42
CA LEU A 63 -6.60 0.52 -0.39
C LEU A 63 -7.81 0.56 0.56
N THR A 64 -7.58 0.19 1.82
CA THR A 64 -8.59 0.29 2.88
C THR A 64 -8.15 1.36 3.86
N VAL A 65 -9.03 2.33 4.09
CA VAL A 65 -8.83 3.43 5.03
C VAL A 65 -10.01 3.43 5.99
N PRO A 66 -9.78 3.37 7.31
CA PRO A 66 -10.86 3.55 8.28
C PRO A 66 -11.29 5.02 8.26
N VAL A 67 -12.60 5.23 8.24
CA VAL A 67 -13.22 6.54 8.06
C VAL A 67 -14.34 6.68 9.09
N PHE A 68 -14.49 7.86 9.68
CA PHE A 68 -15.60 8.15 10.59
C PHE A 68 -16.92 8.34 9.82
N TYR A 69 -18.06 8.29 10.52
CA TYR A 69 -19.36 8.38 9.88
C TYR A 69 -19.56 9.70 9.11
N GLU A 70 -19.12 10.81 9.69
CA GLU A 70 -19.24 12.15 9.11
C GLU A 70 -18.41 12.28 7.83
N GLU A 71 -17.22 11.70 7.82
CA GLU A 71 -16.33 11.67 6.66
C GLU A 71 -16.92 10.79 5.54
N ASP A 72 -17.43 9.60 5.88
CA ASP A 72 -18.09 8.71 4.91
C ASP A 72 -19.32 9.40 4.28
N ARG A 73 -20.13 10.10 5.07
CA ARG A 73 -21.26 10.88 4.57
C ARG A 73 -20.81 12.01 3.66
N LEU A 74 -19.78 12.77 4.05
CA LEU A 74 -19.21 13.83 3.24
C LEU A 74 -18.74 13.31 1.88
N PHE A 75 -18.01 12.19 1.84
CA PHE A 75 -17.53 11.60 0.59
C PHE A 75 -18.68 11.15 -0.30
N LYS A 76 -19.74 10.56 0.27
CA LYS A 76 -20.94 10.15 -0.48
C LYS A 76 -21.70 11.33 -1.08
N GLU A 77 -21.87 12.41 -0.33
CA GLU A 77 -22.55 13.61 -0.82
C GLU A 77 -21.70 14.30 -1.90
N ALA A 78 -20.39 14.39 -1.71
CA ALA A 78 -19.46 14.94 -2.72
C ALA A 78 -19.40 14.10 -4.00
N ALA A 79 -19.41 12.77 -3.89
CA ALA A 79 -19.46 11.86 -5.04
C ALA A 79 -20.75 12.04 -5.85
N LYS A 80 -21.91 12.20 -5.19
CA LYS A 80 -23.18 12.47 -5.87
C LYS A 80 -23.23 13.82 -6.58
N ALA A 81 -22.57 14.82 -6.01
CA ALA A 81 -22.52 16.17 -6.58
C ALA A 81 -21.50 16.31 -7.72
N SER A 82 -20.53 15.40 -7.81
CA SER A 82 -19.50 15.41 -8.85
C SER A 82 -19.94 14.57 -10.05
N ILE A 83 -19.58 15.04 -11.24
CA ILE A 83 -19.98 14.45 -12.52
C ILE A 83 -18.72 14.01 -13.26
N ASP A 84 -18.71 12.77 -13.73
CA ASP A 84 -17.66 12.15 -14.54
C ASP A 84 -17.59 12.79 -15.93
N GLU A 85 -16.50 12.50 -16.64
CA GLU A 85 -16.29 12.86 -18.06
C GLU A 85 -17.43 12.36 -18.97
N MET A 86 -18.16 11.31 -18.55
CA MET A 86 -19.30 10.73 -19.26
C MET A 86 -20.66 11.30 -18.83
N GLY A 87 -20.69 12.37 -18.03
CA GLY A 87 -21.91 13.02 -17.57
C GLY A 87 -22.70 12.27 -16.50
N ARG A 88 -22.08 11.27 -15.84
CA ARG A 88 -22.72 10.46 -14.79
C ARG A 88 -22.16 10.84 -13.41
N PRO A 89 -22.91 10.66 -12.32
CA PRO A 89 -22.36 10.84 -10.98
C PRO A 89 -21.24 9.84 -10.70
N TYR A 90 -20.17 10.28 -10.04
CA TYR A 90 -19.07 9.39 -9.67
C TYR A 90 -19.58 8.28 -8.74
N SER A 91 -19.09 7.06 -8.95
CA SER A 91 -19.11 6.07 -7.87
C SER A 91 -18.26 6.58 -6.71
N LEU A 92 -18.62 6.27 -5.46
CA LEU A 92 -17.84 6.70 -4.30
C LEU A 92 -16.35 6.31 -4.43
N ASN A 93 -16.09 5.10 -4.93
CA ASN A 93 -14.73 4.59 -5.11
C ASN A 93 -13.97 5.34 -6.21
N ASP A 94 -14.62 5.68 -7.33
CA ASP A 94 -14.00 6.46 -8.40
C ASP A 94 -13.74 7.91 -7.96
N PHE A 95 -14.69 8.52 -7.26
CA PHE A 95 -14.52 9.85 -6.67
C PHE A 95 -13.28 9.92 -5.77
N ILE A 96 -13.20 8.99 -4.81
CA ILE A 96 -12.06 8.91 -3.88
C ILE A 96 -10.77 8.68 -4.66
N ARG A 97 -10.76 7.76 -5.64
CA ARG A 97 -9.55 7.50 -6.44
C ARG A 97 -9.09 8.75 -7.16
N VAL A 98 -9.97 9.46 -7.87
CA VAL A 98 -9.62 10.66 -8.64
C VAL A 98 -9.10 11.75 -7.71
N ALA A 99 -9.76 11.98 -6.57
CA ALA A 99 -9.33 12.96 -5.59
C ALA A 99 -7.93 12.64 -5.02
N VAL A 100 -7.68 11.38 -4.66
CA VAL A 100 -6.39 10.93 -4.13
C VAL A 100 -5.28 11.01 -5.18
N VAL A 101 -5.55 10.59 -6.42
CA VAL A 101 -4.58 10.69 -7.52
C VAL A 101 -4.22 12.16 -7.77
N LYS A 102 -5.21 13.06 -7.83
CA LYS A 102 -4.96 14.49 -7.99
C LYS A 102 -4.08 15.05 -6.86
N ALA A 103 -4.41 14.73 -5.60
CA ALA A 103 -3.60 15.15 -4.47
C ALA A 103 -2.16 14.59 -4.53
N ALA A 104 -1.97 13.36 -5.03
CA ALA A 104 -0.64 12.78 -5.22
C ALA A 104 0.17 13.52 -6.30
N TYR A 105 -0.47 13.90 -7.41
CA TYR A 105 0.15 14.76 -8.44
C TYR A 105 0.56 16.12 -7.88
N ASP A 106 -0.25 16.72 -7.01
CA ASP A 106 0.06 18.02 -6.40
C ASP A 106 1.26 17.93 -5.43
N VAL A 107 1.50 16.78 -4.81
CA VAL A 107 2.62 16.56 -3.86
C VAL A 107 3.92 16.18 -4.57
N LEU A 108 3.88 15.27 -5.55
CA LEU A 108 5.08 14.77 -6.26
C LEU A 108 5.46 15.64 -7.48
N GLY A 109 4.51 16.39 -8.02
CA GLY A 109 4.67 17.03 -9.33
C GLY A 109 4.41 16.08 -10.50
N LYS A 110 4.15 16.66 -11.68
CA LYS A 110 3.74 15.91 -12.88
C LYS A 110 4.79 14.91 -13.36
N ASP A 111 6.04 15.36 -13.48
CA ASP A 111 7.10 14.56 -14.09
C ASP A 111 7.45 13.31 -13.27
N GLU A 112 7.42 13.42 -11.94
CA GLU A 112 7.70 12.28 -11.06
C GLU A 112 6.52 11.32 -10.98
N ALA A 113 5.29 11.84 -10.90
CA ALA A 113 4.08 11.03 -10.90
C ALA A 113 3.94 10.23 -12.20
N ASP A 114 4.21 10.82 -13.36
CA ASP A 114 4.11 10.15 -14.65
C ASP A 114 5.16 9.04 -14.82
N LYS A 115 6.37 9.24 -14.29
CA LYS A 115 7.40 8.19 -14.25
C LYS A 115 6.93 6.97 -13.45
N ILE A 116 6.29 7.19 -12.30
CA ILE A 116 5.77 6.11 -11.45
C ILE A 116 4.63 5.37 -12.16
N LEU A 117 3.71 6.09 -12.81
CA LEU A 117 2.57 5.49 -13.49
C LEU A 117 2.95 4.73 -14.77
N ALA A 118 4.08 5.08 -15.39
CA ALA A 118 4.60 4.42 -16.58
C ALA A 118 5.04 2.96 -16.32
N GLU A 119 5.47 2.61 -15.11
CA GLU A 119 6.02 1.28 -14.82
C GLU A 119 4.97 0.16 -14.70
N GLN A 120 3.68 0.50 -14.79
CA GLN A 120 2.51 -0.41 -14.88
C GLN A 120 2.73 -1.84 -14.33
N TYR A 121 2.61 -2.01 -13.00
CA TYR A 121 2.77 -3.29 -12.33
C TYR A 121 1.46 -3.91 -11.83
N ASN A 122 1.31 -5.21 -11.98
CA ASN A 122 0.18 -6.01 -11.52
C ASN A 122 0.48 -6.69 -10.19
N LEU A 123 -0.47 -6.65 -9.25
CA LEU A 123 -0.33 -7.39 -7.99
C LEU A 123 -0.63 -8.87 -8.25
N VAL A 124 0.34 -9.75 -7.96
CA VAL A 124 0.21 -11.20 -8.16
C VAL A 124 -0.14 -11.91 -6.86
N ALA A 125 0.51 -11.52 -5.76
CA ALA A 125 0.28 -12.14 -4.46
C ALA A 125 0.60 -11.18 -3.32
N THR A 126 -0.12 -11.35 -2.22
CA THR A 126 0.20 -10.76 -0.92
C THR A 126 0.45 -11.89 0.06
N GLU A 127 1.66 -11.97 0.59
CA GLU A 127 2.08 -13.05 1.49
C GLU A 127 2.47 -12.48 2.85
N PRO A 128 2.24 -13.19 3.97
CA PRO A 128 2.80 -12.82 5.26
C PRO A 128 4.33 -12.92 5.22
N VAL A 129 5.01 -12.01 5.92
CA VAL A 129 6.47 -12.01 6.03
C VAL A 129 6.89 -12.95 7.15
N THR A 130 7.85 -13.83 6.87
CA THR A 130 8.44 -14.72 7.88
C THR A 130 9.34 -13.94 8.84
N PRO A 131 9.55 -14.41 10.09
CA PRO A 131 10.39 -13.70 11.06
C PRO A 131 11.83 -13.48 10.55
N GLU A 132 12.41 -14.46 9.85
CA GLU A 132 13.77 -14.35 9.28
C GLU A 132 13.87 -13.29 8.18
N GLU A 133 12.89 -13.25 7.26
CA GLU A 133 12.84 -12.20 6.22
C GLU A 133 12.63 -10.83 6.84
N ARG A 134 11.84 -10.75 7.91
CA ARG A 134 11.56 -9.52 8.64
C ARG A 134 12.82 -8.96 9.30
N GLU A 135 13.67 -9.82 9.87
CA GLU A 135 14.94 -9.40 10.46
C GLU A 135 15.90 -8.87 9.40
N LYS A 136 16.09 -9.62 8.31
CA LYS A 136 16.94 -9.21 7.18
C LYS A 136 16.50 -7.87 6.60
N GLU A 137 15.19 -7.68 6.40
CA GLU A 137 14.65 -6.43 5.86
C GLU A 137 14.76 -5.26 6.84
N ARG A 138 14.67 -5.52 8.16
CA ARG A 138 14.94 -4.50 9.19
C ARG A 138 16.40 -4.04 9.17
N GLU A 139 17.34 -4.96 8.95
CA GLU A 139 18.76 -4.64 8.88
C GLU A 139 19.06 -3.78 7.66
N LYS A 140 18.58 -4.17 6.47
CA LYS A 140 18.69 -3.36 5.24
C LYS A 140 18.14 -1.95 5.42
N ARG A 141 16.98 -1.79 6.06
CA ARG A 141 16.38 -0.47 6.33
C ARG A 141 17.16 0.37 7.34
N LYS A 142 17.94 -0.24 8.24
CA LYS A 142 18.84 0.48 9.15
C LYS A 142 20.08 0.99 8.40
N GLU A 143 20.60 0.19 7.47
CA GLU A 143 21.76 0.55 6.65
C GLU A 143 21.45 1.70 5.69
N LEU A 144 20.25 1.70 5.09
CA LEU A 144 19.77 2.76 4.19
C LEU A 144 19.34 4.04 4.91
N LYS A 145 19.29 4.04 6.24
CA LYS A 145 18.85 5.21 6.99
C LYS A 145 20.01 6.19 7.06
N ASP A 146 19.89 7.31 6.36
CA ASP A 146 20.82 8.42 6.54
C ASP A 146 20.94 8.73 8.04
N PRO A 147 22.17 8.92 8.56
CA PRO A 147 22.34 9.33 9.94
C PRO A 147 21.51 10.60 10.12
N ALA A 148 20.66 10.60 11.15
CA ALA A 148 19.85 11.78 11.45
C ALA A 148 20.80 12.98 11.56
N ILE A 149 20.74 13.88 10.58
CA ILE A 149 21.42 15.17 10.64
C ILE A 149 20.68 15.95 11.73
N ARG A 150 21.08 15.73 12.97
CA ARG A 150 20.78 16.61 14.08
C ARG A 150 21.45 17.93 13.74
N SER A 151 20.68 18.95 13.36
CA SER A 151 21.18 20.30 13.12
C SER A 151 21.96 20.83 14.34
N ASP A 152 21.64 20.32 15.52
CA ASP A 152 22.25 20.58 16.83
C ASP A 152 23.54 19.78 17.11
N ALA A 153 23.88 18.75 16.31
CA ALA A 153 25.07 17.94 16.56
C ALA A 153 26.39 18.68 16.29
N ASN A 154 26.36 19.70 15.42
CA ASN A 154 27.52 20.57 15.16
C ASN A 154 27.56 21.80 16.09
N GLU A 155 26.41 22.26 16.60
CA GLU A 155 26.35 23.42 17.51
C GLU A 155 26.65 23.08 18.98
N TYR A 156 26.40 21.84 19.41
CA TYR A 156 26.72 21.40 20.77
C TYR A 156 27.33 19.99 20.78
N PRO A 157 28.66 19.85 20.64
CA PRO A 157 29.31 18.58 20.91
C PRO A 157 29.00 18.19 22.36
N ARG A 158 28.32 17.05 22.54
CA ARG A 158 28.05 16.49 23.86
C ARG A 158 29.38 16.20 24.52
N SER A 159 29.78 17.02 25.51
CA SER A 159 30.94 16.71 26.31
C SER A 159 30.67 15.37 27.04
N PRO A 160 31.54 14.36 26.91
CA PRO A 160 31.34 13.05 27.54
C PRO A 160 31.30 13.13 29.08
N THR A 161 31.65 14.28 29.64
CA THR A 161 31.72 14.58 31.07
C THR A 161 30.43 15.11 31.69
N LYS A 162 29.40 15.51 30.92
CA LYS A 162 28.13 16.00 31.50
C LYS A 162 27.10 14.87 31.58
N THR A 163 27.20 14.06 32.62
CA THR A 163 26.08 13.22 33.05
C THR A 163 24.96 14.13 33.54
N ARG A 164 23.81 14.13 32.85
CA ARG A 164 22.60 14.80 33.34
C ARG A 164 22.23 14.13 34.65
N LYS A 165 22.41 14.81 35.79
CA LYS A 165 21.94 14.31 37.09
C LYS A 165 20.45 14.03 36.95
N ARG A 166 20.07 12.75 36.96
CA ARG A 166 18.67 12.36 37.07
C ARG A 166 18.21 12.81 38.45
N LYS A 167 17.16 13.63 38.48
CA LYS A 167 16.53 14.03 39.74
C LYS A 167 16.10 12.77 40.48
N SER A 168 16.38 12.71 41.79
CA SER A 168 15.97 11.56 42.60
C SER A 168 14.45 11.49 42.68
N PRO A 169 13.86 10.32 42.98
CA PRO A 169 12.42 10.18 43.20
C PRO A 169 11.86 11.17 44.23
N ASP A 170 12.62 11.51 45.28
CA ASP A 170 12.25 12.52 46.28
C ASP A 170 12.20 13.95 45.73
N GLU A 171 13.10 14.31 44.81
CA GLU A 171 13.04 15.60 44.12
C GLU A 171 11.82 15.73 43.20
N LEU A 172 11.25 14.60 42.77
CA LEU A 172 10.01 14.55 41.99
C LEU A 172 8.77 14.60 42.89
N ALA A 173 8.83 13.99 44.08
CA ALA A 173 7.72 13.93 45.03
C ALA A 173 7.46 15.26 45.78
N SER A 174 8.51 16.07 46.00
CA SER A 174 8.39 17.39 46.68
C SER A 174 7.66 18.46 45.85
N ARG A 175 7.43 18.23 44.55
CA ARG A 175 6.50 19.04 43.76
C ARG A 175 5.07 18.59 44.03
N GLY A 176 4.56 18.99 45.19
CA GLY A 176 3.15 18.81 45.55
C GLY A 176 2.24 19.24 44.41
N ARG A 177 1.36 18.32 43.97
CA ARG A 177 0.29 18.65 43.04
C ARG A 177 -0.56 19.73 43.69
N LYS A 178 -0.53 20.96 43.15
CA LYS A 178 -1.57 21.95 43.46
C LYS A 178 -2.88 21.38 42.90
N SER A 179 -3.73 20.84 43.76
CA SER A 179 -5.08 20.42 43.39
C SER A 179 -5.89 21.66 43.05
N ASN A 180 -6.22 21.84 41.77
CA ASN A 180 -7.10 22.91 41.28
C ASN A 180 -8.60 22.59 41.51
N THR A 181 -8.93 21.76 42.50
CA THR A 181 -10.31 21.40 42.83
C THR A 181 -10.76 22.22 44.03
N LYS A 182 -11.61 23.22 43.79
CA LYS A 182 -12.34 23.92 44.86
C LYS A 182 -13.22 22.90 45.60
N LEU A 183 -13.20 22.94 46.92
CA LEU A 183 -14.11 22.18 47.78
C LEU A 183 -15.54 22.69 47.55
N ILE A 184 -16.44 21.79 47.14
CA ILE A 184 -17.88 22.04 47.15
C ILE A 184 -18.35 21.64 48.55
N ILE A 185 -18.76 22.63 49.35
CA ILE A 185 -19.41 22.42 50.64
C ILE A 185 -20.92 22.32 50.35
N GLY A 186 -21.51 21.18 50.65
CA GLY A 186 -22.96 20.96 50.70
C GLY A 186 -23.43 20.92 52.14
#